data_AF-A0A7S0FSL2-F1
#
_entry.id   AF-A0A7S0FSL2-F1
#
_cell.length_a   1.000
_cell.length_b   1.000
_cell.length_c   1.000
_cell.angle_alpha   90.00
_cell.angle_beta   90.00
_cell.angle_gamma   90.00
#
_symmetry.space_group_name_H-M   'P 1'
#
loop_
_entity.id
_entity.type
_entity.pdbx_description
1 polymer ?
#
loop_
_entity_poly.entity_id
_entity_poly.type
_entity_poly.pdbx_seq_one_letter_code
_entity_poly.pdbx_strand_id
1 'polypeptide(L)'
;IKADGSVVTWGNAQCGGDCHSVHRSLTQGVVQVAGTGAAFAAVKEDGSVVSWGDARKGGDCASVRASLARGVVRVASNDHAFAAIKADGSVITWGNAQCG
;
A
#
# COMPACT_ATOMS: atom_id res chain seq x y z
N ILE A 1 -3.40 -11.43 -5.99
CA ILE A 1 -2.73 -10.85 -7.18
C ILE A 1 -2.94 -11.87 -8.30
N LYS A 2 -3.40 -11.44 -9.47
CA LYS A 2 -3.54 -12.32 -10.65
C LYS A 2 -2.20 -12.47 -11.36
N ALA A 3 -2.08 -13.45 -12.24
CA ALA A 3 -0.86 -13.70 -13.03
C ALA A 3 -0.45 -12.53 -13.95
N ASP A 4 -1.39 -11.61 -14.23
CA ASP A 4 -1.15 -10.37 -14.99
C ASP A 4 -0.74 -9.18 -14.10
N GLY A 5 -0.51 -9.40 -12.80
CA GLY A 5 -0.17 -8.35 -11.85
C GLY A 5 -1.34 -7.45 -11.44
N SER A 6 -2.58 -7.81 -11.79
CA SER A 6 -3.77 -7.08 -11.34
C SER A 6 -4.25 -7.52 -9.95
N VAL A 7 -4.83 -6.57 -9.21
CA VAL A 7 -5.44 -6.80 -7.89
C VAL A 7 -6.94 -6.55 -7.99
N VAL A 8 -7.73 -7.50 -7.50
CA VAL A 8 -9.17 -7.35 -7.30
C VAL A 8 -9.39 -7.13 -5.81
N THR A 9 -10.13 -6.08 -5.46
CA THR A 9 -10.58 -5.85 -4.09
C THR A 9 -12.01 -6.34 -3.92
N TRP A 10 -12.33 -6.85 -2.73
CA TRP A 10 -13.67 -7.26 -2.34
C TRP A 10 -13.90 -6.90 -0.88
N GLY A 11 -15.15 -6.68 -0.47
CA GLY A 11 -15.51 -6.37 0.91
C GLY A 11 -15.96 -4.91 1.13
N ASN A 12 -15.90 -4.45 2.38
CA ASN A 12 -16.42 -3.13 2.79
C ASN A 12 -15.63 -1.98 2.15
N ALA A 13 -16.32 -1.04 1.50
CA ALA A 13 -15.72 0.12 0.85
C ALA A 13 -14.81 0.94 1.77
N GLN A 14 -15.21 1.14 3.04
CA GLN A 14 -14.40 1.88 4.03
C GLN A 14 -13.19 1.10 4.54
N CYS A 15 -13.15 -0.21 4.33
CA CYS A 15 -12.03 -1.07 4.71
C CYS A 15 -11.20 -1.54 3.51
N GLY A 16 -11.24 -0.81 2.38
CA GLY A 16 -10.42 -1.14 1.20
C GLY A 16 -11.07 -2.10 0.20
N GLY A 17 -12.36 -2.38 0.35
CA GLY A 17 -13.16 -3.11 -0.64
C GLY A 17 -13.47 -2.30 -1.89
N ASP A 18 -13.51 -0.96 -1.78
CA ASP A 18 -13.62 -0.05 -2.92
C ASP A 18 -12.23 0.46 -3.31
N CYS A 19 -11.77 0.04 -4.48
CA CYS A 19 -10.50 0.46 -5.06
C CYS A 19 -10.68 1.49 -6.18
N HIS A 20 -11.85 2.10 -6.39
CA HIS A 20 -12.11 2.98 -7.55
C HIS A 20 -11.04 4.07 -7.75
N SER A 21 -10.50 4.63 -6.67
CA SER A 21 -9.45 5.64 -6.69
C SER A 21 -8.06 5.11 -7.08
N VAL A 22 -7.79 3.83 -6.84
CA VAL A 22 -6.48 3.18 -7.07
C VAL A 22 -6.54 2.08 -8.13
N HIS A 23 -7.71 1.81 -8.71
CA HIS A 23 -7.96 0.71 -9.65
C HIS A 23 -6.98 0.76 -10.83
N ARG A 24 -6.78 1.95 -11.43
CA ARG A 24 -5.80 2.15 -12.53
C ARG A 24 -4.35 1.87 -12.11
N SER A 25 -4.07 2.01 -10.83
CA SER A 25 -2.75 1.73 -10.26
C SER A 25 -2.56 0.26 -9.88
N LEU A 26 -3.65 -0.51 -9.80
CA LEU A 26 -3.70 -1.91 -9.39
C LEU A 26 -3.98 -2.87 -10.56
N THR A 27 -4.07 -2.38 -11.79
CA THR A 27 -4.41 -3.20 -12.97
C THR A 27 -3.22 -3.98 -13.55
N GLN A 28 -1.98 -3.62 -13.21
CA GLN A 28 -0.76 -4.24 -13.75
C GLN A 28 0.40 -4.06 -12.77
N GLY A 29 1.34 -5.01 -12.80
CA GLY A 29 2.67 -4.86 -12.20
C GLY A 29 2.69 -4.83 -10.68
N VAL A 30 1.67 -5.30 -9.97
CA VAL A 30 1.73 -5.45 -8.51
C VAL A 30 2.46 -6.75 -8.16
N VAL A 31 3.53 -6.65 -7.38
CA VAL A 31 4.36 -7.79 -6.94
C VAL A 31 4.08 -8.22 -5.50
N GLN A 32 3.60 -7.29 -4.67
CA GLN A 32 3.30 -7.56 -3.27
C GLN A 32 2.09 -6.75 -2.82
N VAL A 33 1.25 -7.33 -1.97
CA VAL A 33 0.20 -6.61 -1.24
C VAL A 33 0.33 -6.93 0.25
N ALA A 34 0.26 -5.89 1.09
CA ALA A 34 0.19 -5.99 2.55
C ALA A 34 -1.11 -5.33 3.04
N GLY A 35 -1.66 -5.82 4.14
CA GLY A 35 -2.92 -5.32 4.71
C GLY A 35 -2.80 -5.03 6.21
N THR A 36 -3.54 -4.03 6.66
CA THR A 36 -3.85 -3.76 8.07
C THR A 36 -5.29 -4.18 8.35
N GLY A 37 -5.83 -3.85 9.53
CA GLY A 37 -7.22 -4.19 9.86
C GLY A 37 -8.28 -3.54 8.96
N ALA A 38 -7.96 -2.44 8.25
CA ALA A 38 -8.90 -1.77 7.34
C ALA A 38 -8.23 -1.00 6.17
N ALA A 39 -6.95 -1.22 5.91
CA ALA A 39 -6.23 -0.59 4.81
C ALA A 39 -5.27 -1.57 4.14
N PHE A 40 -4.84 -1.24 2.93
CA PHE A 40 -3.94 -2.06 2.13
C PHE A 40 -2.87 -1.20 1.48
N ALA A 41 -1.73 -1.83 1.19
CA ALA A 41 -0.63 -1.25 0.45
C ALA A 41 -0.10 -2.26 -0.57
N ALA A 42 0.06 -1.83 -1.82
CA ALA A 42 0.60 -2.62 -2.91
C ALA A 42 1.95 -2.08 -3.35
N VAL A 43 2.93 -2.96 -3.51
CA VAL A 43 4.23 -2.68 -4.14
C VAL A 43 4.18 -3.12 -5.59
N LYS A 44 4.66 -2.25 -6.48
CA LYS A 44 4.74 -2.53 -7.92
C LYS A 44 6.14 -2.94 -8.37
N GLU A 45 6.26 -3.50 -9.56
CA GLU A 45 7.52 -3.89 -10.22
C GLU A 45 8.48 -2.70 -10.40
N ASP A 46 7.95 -1.50 -10.60
CA ASP A 46 8.74 -0.26 -10.68
C ASP A 46 9.23 0.25 -9.30
N GLY A 47 8.88 -0.47 -8.23
CA GLY A 47 9.22 -0.12 -6.85
C GLY A 47 8.37 1.03 -6.28
N SER A 48 7.28 1.41 -6.93
CA SER A 48 6.29 2.36 -6.40
C SER A 48 5.32 1.65 -5.45
N VAL A 49 4.77 2.41 -4.50
CA VAL A 49 3.74 1.92 -3.56
C VAL A 49 2.45 2.69 -3.72
N VAL A 50 1.34 1.97 -3.63
CA VAL A 50 -0.02 2.52 -3.63
C VAL A 50 -0.76 1.99 -2.42
N SER A 51 -1.41 2.88 -1.66
CA SER A 51 -2.23 2.51 -0.51
C SER A 51 -3.70 2.89 -0.72
N TRP A 52 -4.60 2.15 -0.09
CA TRP A 52 -6.04 2.42 -0.09
C TRP A 52 -6.73 1.84 1.15
N GLY A 53 -7.98 2.25 1.40
CA GLY A 53 -8.75 1.87 2.60
C GLY A 53 -8.80 2.97 3.66
N ASP A 54 -8.99 2.63 4.94
CA ASP A 54 -9.13 3.61 6.02
C ASP A 54 -7.82 4.42 6.20
N ALA A 55 -7.90 5.73 6.00
CA ALA A 55 -6.77 6.64 6.15
C ALA A 55 -6.12 6.56 7.55
N ARG A 56 -6.91 6.34 8.61
CA ARG A 56 -6.42 6.22 10.00
C ARG A 56 -5.66 4.91 10.25
N LYS A 57 -5.73 3.96 9.32
CA LYS A 57 -5.03 2.66 9.36
C LYS A 57 -3.94 2.57 8.28
N GLY A 58 -3.56 3.69 7.66
CA GLY A 58 -2.52 3.74 6.64
C GLY A 58 -3.02 3.61 5.20
N GLY A 59 -4.33 3.76 4.96
CA GLY A 59 -4.90 3.81 3.62
C GLY A 59 -4.62 5.11 2.85
N ASP A 60 -4.08 6.12 3.54
CA ASP A 60 -3.56 7.35 2.94
C ASP A 60 -2.05 7.44 3.15
N CYS A 61 -1.29 7.48 2.05
CA CYS A 61 0.15 7.68 2.04
C CYS A 61 0.56 9.00 1.34
N ALA A 62 -0.35 9.97 1.19
CA ALA A 62 -0.10 11.22 0.48
C ALA A 62 1.12 12.00 1.02
N SER A 63 1.30 12.02 2.35
CA SER A 63 2.42 12.70 3.01
C SER A 63 3.79 12.12 2.67
N VAL A 64 3.85 10.82 2.38
CA VAL A 64 5.09 10.10 2.06
C VAL A 64 5.15 9.63 0.60
N ARG A 65 4.19 10.07 -0.24
CA ARG A 65 4.03 9.59 -1.62
C ARG A 65 5.29 9.78 -2.46
N ALA A 66 6.00 10.89 -2.26
CA ALA A 66 7.26 11.17 -2.97
C ALA A 66 8.34 10.13 -2.62
N SER A 67 8.44 9.74 -1.35
CA SER A 67 9.39 8.73 -0.87
C SER A 67 9.03 7.30 -1.30
N LEU A 68 7.74 7.06 -1.56
CA LEU A 68 7.19 5.78 -2.02
C LEU A 68 7.07 5.67 -3.54
N ALA A 69 7.56 6.66 -4.30
CA ALA A 69 7.40 6.70 -5.75
C ALA A 69 8.29 5.67 -6.48
N ARG A 70 9.39 5.21 -5.85
CA ARG A 70 10.32 4.24 -6.43
C ARG A 70 11.21 3.57 -5.40
N GLY A 71 11.75 2.42 -5.77
CA GLY A 71 12.81 1.73 -5.04
C GLY A 71 12.34 1.04 -3.76
N VAL A 72 11.04 0.91 -3.52
CA VAL A 72 10.49 0.06 -2.47
C VAL A 72 10.57 -1.39 -2.93
N VAL A 73 11.16 -2.24 -2.09
CA VAL A 73 11.31 -3.68 -2.37
C VAL A 73 10.33 -4.53 -1.58
N ARG A 74 9.92 -4.04 -0.40
CA ARG A 74 8.91 -4.69 0.43
C ARG A 74 8.13 -3.70 1.25
N VAL A 75 6.89 -4.10 1.57
CA VAL A 75 6.07 -3.45 2.59
C VAL A 75 5.72 -4.46 3.67
N ALA A 76 5.83 -4.02 4.93
CA ALA A 76 5.31 -4.71 6.10
C ALA A 76 4.19 -3.87 6.72
N SER A 77 3.28 -4.52 7.44
CA SER A 77 2.14 -3.88 8.10
C SER A 77 1.98 -4.37 9.54
N ASN A 78 1.38 -3.52 10.36
CA ASN A 78 0.77 -3.90 11.63
C ASN A 78 -0.74 -3.59 11.58
N ASP A 79 -1.44 -3.60 12.70
CA ASP A 79 -2.89 -3.36 12.70
C ASP A 79 -3.28 -1.96 12.18
N HIS A 80 -2.41 -0.95 12.27
CA HIS A 80 -2.74 0.47 12.06
C HIS A 80 -1.73 1.27 11.19
N ALA A 81 -0.59 0.69 10.81
CA ALA A 81 0.49 1.36 10.10
C ALA A 81 1.24 0.41 9.15
N PHE A 82 2.01 1.00 8.25
CA PHE A 82 2.85 0.33 7.27
C PHE A 82 4.30 0.82 7.35
N ALA A 83 5.23 -0.05 6.96
CA ALA A 83 6.64 0.25 6.78
C ALA A 83 7.10 -0.27 5.40
N ALA A 84 7.57 0.64 4.54
CA ALA A 84 8.21 0.33 3.27
C ALA A 84 9.72 0.26 3.46
N ILE A 85 10.32 -0.85 3.01
CA ILE A 85 11.76 -1.06 2.97
C ILE A 85 12.22 -0.81 1.54
N LYS A 86 13.19 0.09 1.37
CA LYS A 86 13.77 0.44 0.08
C LYS A 86 15.02 -0.37 -0.22
N ALA A 87 15.36 -0.48 -1.50
CA ALA A 87 16.55 -1.20 -1.97
C ALA A 87 17.86 -0.60 -1.43
N ASP A 88 17.86 0.69 -1.09
CA ASP A 88 18.97 1.41 -0.46
C ASP A 88 19.08 1.14 1.06
N GLY A 89 18.19 0.31 1.62
CA GLY A 89 18.14 -0.02 3.04
C GLY A 89 17.37 0.99 3.90
N SER A 90 16.90 2.11 3.33
CA SER A 90 16.08 3.07 4.07
C SER A 90 14.65 2.55 4.30
N VAL A 91 14.02 3.04 5.37
CA VAL A 91 12.66 2.65 5.77
C VAL A 91 11.77 3.89 5.82
N ILE A 92 10.59 3.78 5.20
CA ILE A 92 9.57 4.83 5.19
C ILE A 92 8.32 4.27 5.88
N THR A 93 7.81 4.95 6.91
CA THR A 93 6.60 4.54 7.63
C THR A 93 5.44 5.50 7.38
N TRP A 94 4.21 4.98 7.40
CA TRP A 94 2.99 5.79 7.34
C TRP A 94 1.81 5.07 8.01
N GLY A 95 0.73 5.81 8.25
CA GLY A 95 -0.43 5.36 9.01
C GLY A 95 -0.50 6.01 10.38
N ASN A 96 -1.06 5.31 11.37
CA ASN A 96 -1.27 5.90 12.69
C ASN A 96 0.07 6.20 13.38
N ALA A 97 0.32 7.48 13.68
CA ALA A 97 1.56 7.96 14.30
C ALA A 97 1.81 7.40 15.71
N GLN A 98 0.80 6.87 16.39
CA GLN A 98 0.94 6.20 17.70
C GLN A 98 1.34 4.71 17.57
N CYS A 99 1.39 4.18 16.35
CA CYS A 99 1.64 2.76 16.07
C CYS A 99 2.82 2.56 15.10
N GLY A 100 3.64 3.59 14.90
CA GLY A 100 4.78 3.63 13.99
C GLY A 100 6.13 3.50 14.68
#